data_AF-A0A7D7QZU3-F1
#
_entry.id   AF-A0A7D7QZU3-F1
#
_cell.length_a   1.000
_cell.length_b   1.000
_cell.length_c   1.000
_cell.angle_alpha   90.00
_cell.angle_beta   90.00
_cell.angle_gamma   90.00
#
_symmetry.space_group_name_H-M   'P 1'
#
loop_
_entity.id
_entity.type
_entity.pdbx_description
1 polymer ?
#
loop_
_entity_poly.entity_id
_entity_poly.type
_entity_poly.pdbx_seq_one_letter_code
_entity_poly.pdbx_strand_id
1 'polypeptide(L)'
;MPGPARQLPFAIVMRGYDREQVADHLQRLDAELRVLAADRDAATANAHELAAHLQDARDEIDELRREIDKLSVPPTTAQGMSERLSRMLQLASDEASEMRAEASAEADETLSIARQEAADMRASASADAERVRGEARTAAKKLVDEAAARARQVKETAAANESESARLIAERTAAMEAEHTKTMTAANDEARRIVDKARSEMAELEAVSARERAAERERHEAELADQRERALDEAAHIRQTALDIAAERLNRSREMAQAADRTRQEIAANLAQLRDKLSELPGLLAQPEDSDYSLLSDAEDLDLLNRKLSPQARTNA
;
A
#
# COMPACT_ATOMS: atom_id res chain seq x y z
N MET A 1 -65.56 91.05 33.10
CA MET A 1 -66.45 91.80 34.00
C MET A 1 -65.68 92.07 35.29
N PRO A 2 -65.37 93.32 35.64
CA PRO A 2 -64.78 93.63 36.94
C PRO A 2 -65.87 93.53 38.02
N GLY A 3 -65.57 92.91 39.15
CA GLY A 3 -66.51 92.75 40.26
C GLY A 3 -66.84 94.09 40.93
N PRO A 4 -67.97 94.19 41.66
CA PRO A 4 -68.38 95.45 42.30
C PRO A 4 -67.34 95.90 43.34
N ALA A 5 -66.91 97.16 43.25
CA ALA A 5 -65.98 97.78 44.19
C ALA A 5 -66.58 97.78 45.61
N ARG A 6 -65.92 97.08 46.55
CA ARG A 6 -66.35 97.00 47.96
C ARG A 6 -66.22 98.38 48.61
N GLN A 7 -67.34 98.93 49.10
CA GLN A 7 -67.35 100.19 49.86
C GLN A 7 -66.83 99.95 51.28
N LEU A 8 -65.65 100.49 51.57
CA LEU A 8 -65.15 100.65 52.94
C LEU A 8 -65.76 101.90 53.61
N PRO A 9 -66.02 101.90 54.92
CA PRO A 9 -66.73 102.98 55.64
C PRO A 9 -65.87 104.23 55.92
N PHE A 10 -64.78 104.44 55.19
CA PHE A 10 -63.86 105.57 55.42
C PHE A 10 -64.09 106.69 54.40
N ALA A 11 -63.96 107.95 54.83
CA ALA A 11 -64.05 109.11 53.95
C ALA A 11 -62.86 109.19 52.98
N ILE A 12 -63.10 109.57 51.71
CA ILE A 12 -62.08 109.66 50.66
C ILE A 12 -61.48 111.07 50.62
N VAL A 13 -60.15 111.19 50.71
CA VAL A 13 -59.42 112.47 50.64
C VAL A 13 -58.46 112.49 49.44
N MET A 14 -58.15 113.69 48.92
CA MET A 14 -57.45 113.89 47.62
C MET A 14 -56.04 113.26 47.53
N ARG A 15 -55.41 112.95 48.67
CA ARG A 15 -54.15 112.19 48.75
C ARG A 15 -54.26 111.22 49.92
N GLY A 16 -54.50 109.95 49.63
CA GLY A 16 -54.74 108.90 50.63
C GLY A 16 -54.24 107.53 50.15
N TYR A 17 -54.35 106.52 51.02
CA TYR A 17 -54.00 105.15 50.70
C TYR A 17 -54.94 104.56 49.65
N ASP A 18 -54.42 103.63 48.86
CA ASP A 18 -55.19 102.89 47.85
C ASP A 18 -56.33 102.11 48.53
N ARG A 19 -57.56 102.37 48.08
CA ARG A 19 -58.79 101.81 48.67
C ARG A 19 -58.85 100.30 48.55
N GLU A 20 -58.38 99.74 47.44
CA GLU A 20 -58.37 98.28 47.25
C GLU A 20 -57.34 97.63 48.18
N GLN A 21 -56.14 98.22 48.28
CA GLN A 21 -55.11 97.71 49.18
C GLN A 21 -55.50 97.77 50.66
N VAL A 22 -56.20 98.84 51.09
CA VAL A 22 -56.72 98.96 52.46
C VAL A 22 -57.87 97.97 52.70
N ALA A 23 -58.76 97.78 51.73
CA ALA A 23 -59.82 96.77 51.84
C ALA A 23 -59.25 95.37 52.00
N ASP A 24 -58.27 95.00 51.19
CA ASP A 24 -57.60 93.71 51.24
C ASP A 24 -56.83 93.52 52.55
N HIS A 25 -56.20 94.58 53.08
CA HIS A 25 -55.53 94.52 54.38
C HIS A 25 -56.51 94.33 55.55
N LEU A 26 -57.62 95.06 55.57
CA LEU A 26 -58.66 94.90 56.60
C LEU A 26 -59.33 93.52 56.52
N GLN A 27 -59.56 93.00 55.32
CA GLN A 27 -60.07 91.65 55.13
C GLN A 27 -59.10 90.59 55.65
N ARG A 28 -57.79 90.77 55.45
CA ARG A 28 -56.77 89.91 56.06
C ARG A 28 -56.78 90.01 57.58
N LEU A 29 -56.85 91.22 58.14
CA LEU A 29 -56.89 91.43 59.60
C LEU A 29 -58.14 90.81 60.24
N ASP A 30 -59.31 90.97 59.60
CA ASP A 30 -60.56 90.33 60.04
C ASP A 30 -60.47 88.80 59.98
N ALA A 31 -59.80 88.27 58.95
CA ALA A 31 -59.54 86.83 58.86
C ALA A 31 -58.60 86.36 59.98
N GLU A 32 -57.50 87.09 60.23
CA GLU A 32 -56.56 86.81 61.32
C GLU A 32 -57.23 86.88 62.70
N LEU A 33 -58.09 87.87 62.96
CA LEU A 33 -58.84 87.99 64.21
C LEU A 33 -59.85 86.85 64.39
N ARG A 34 -60.48 86.38 63.31
CA ARG A 34 -61.35 85.20 63.38
C ARG A 34 -60.57 83.93 63.69
N VAL A 35 -59.39 83.75 63.09
CA VAL A 35 -58.50 82.62 63.40
C VAL A 35 -58.05 82.70 64.86
N LEU A 36 -57.60 83.86 65.34
CA LEU A 36 -57.17 84.05 66.73
C LEU A 36 -58.31 83.83 67.73
N ALA A 37 -59.53 84.27 67.42
CA ALA A 37 -60.70 84.00 68.24
C ALA A 37 -61.02 82.51 68.30
N ALA A 38 -60.95 81.81 67.16
CA ALA A 38 -61.13 80.37 67.09
C ALA A 38 -60.04 79.63 67.89
N ASP A 39 -58.79 80.04 67.78
CA ASP A 39 -57.66 79.46 68.53
C ASP A 39 -57.81 79.69 70.04
N ARG A 40 -58.25 80.89 70.47
CA ARG A 40 -58.55 81.18 71.87
C ARG A 40 -59.68 80.30 72.39
N ASP A 41 -60.75 80.17 71.62
CA ASP A 41 -61.91 79.38 72.03
C ASP A 41 -61.53 77.90 72.13
N ALA A 42 -60.72 77.39 71.19
CA ALA A 42 -60.14 76.05 71.25
C ALA A 42 -59.20 75.87 72.46
N ALA A 43 -58.32 76.83 72.73
CA ALA A 43 -57.44 76.78 73.90
C ALA A 43 -58.23 76.81 75.22
N THR A 44 -59.32 77.59 75.27
CA THR A 44 -60.20 77.67 76.44
C THR A 44 -60.95 76.36 76.65
N ALA A 45 -61.46 75.75 75.57
CA ALA A 45 -62.08 74.43 75.63
C ALA A 45 -61.10 73.37 76.16
N ASN A 46 -59.89 73.31 75.60
CA ASN A 46 -58.83 72.40 76.06
C ASN A 46 -58.46 72.63 77.54
N ALA A 47 -58.42 73.88 78.00
CA ALA A 47 -58.14 74.20 79.39
C ALA A 47 -59.26 73.69 80.33
N HIS A 48 -60.52 73.78 79.90
CA HIS A 48 -61.64 73.23 80.65
C HIS A 48 -61.64 71.70 80.69
N GLU A 49 -61.34 71.03 79.57
CA GLU A 49 -61.20 69.57 79.53
C GLU A 49 -60.07 69.09 80.45
N LEU A 50 -58.91 69.76 80.40
CA LEU A 50 -57.80 69.42 81.27
C LEU A 50 -58.13 69.65 82.76
N ALA A 51 -58.86 70.71 83.08
CA ALA A 51 -59.33 70.96 84.44
C ALA A 51 -60.29 69.87 84.93
N ALA A 52 -61.16 69.36 84.05
CA ALA A 52 -62.05 68.23 84.36
C ALA A 52 -61.24 66.95 84.63
N HIS A 53 -60.32 66.56 83.74
CA HIS A 53 -59.47 65.39 83.95
C HIS A 53 -58.64 65.46 85.23
N LEU A 54 -58.14 66.66 85.57
CA LEU A 54 -57.40 66.88 86.81
C LEU A 54 -58.30 66.73 88.05
N GLN A 55 -59.56 67.13 87.96
CA GLN A 55 -60.52 66.94 89.04
C GLN A 55 -60.87 65.45 89.21
N ASP A 56 -61.14 64.75 88.11
CA ASP A 56 -61.43 63.31 88.14
C ASP A 56 -60.26 62.52 88.74
N ALA A 57 -59.03 62.82 88.31
CA ALA A 57 -57.83 62.18 88.87
C ALA A 57 -57.63 62.50 90.36
N ARG A 58 -58.00 63.70 90.82
CA ARG A 58 -57.94 64.06 92.25
C ARG A 58 -58.95 63.27 93.07
N ASP A 59 -60.18 63.15 92.57
CA ASP A 59 -61.25 62.39 93.22
C ASP A 59 -60.89 60.89 93.29
N GLU A 60 -60.28 60.35 92.24
CA GLU A 60 -59.75 58.97 92.22
C GLU A 60 -58.62 58.77 93.24
N ILE A 61 -57.66 59.69 93.31
CA ILE A 61 -56.56 59.64 94.30
C ILE A 61 -57.11 59.65 95.73
N ASP A 62 -58.11 60.49 96.01
CA ASP A 62 -58.70 60.58 97.34
C ASP A 62 -59.45 59.29 97.72
N GLU A 63 -60.13 58.65 96.76
CA GLU A 63 -60.77 57.35 97.00
C GLU A 63 -59.75 56.23 97.24
N LEU A 64 -58.70 56.16 96.41
CA LEU A 64 -57.60 55.20 96.59
C LEU A 64 -56.90 55.39 97.95
N ARG A 65 -56.70 56.63 98.40
CA ARG A 65 -56.14 56.93 99.72
C ARG A 65 -57.01 56.39 100.85
N ARG A 66 -58.33 56.62 100.80
CA ARG A 66 -59.27 56.07 101.79
C ARG A 66 -59.26 54.55 101.81
N GLU A 67 -59.11 53.92 100.64
CA GLU A 67 -59.02 52.47 100.54
C GLU A 67 -57.71 51.93 101.14
N ILE A 68 -56.58 52.58 100.85
CA ILE A 68 -55.28 52.24 101.46
C ILE A 68 -55.33 52.40 102.98
N ASP A 69 -55.93 53.47 103.50
CA ASP A 69 -56.06 53.69 104.95
C ASP A 69 -56.89 52.59 105.61
N LYS A 70 -57.99 52.16 104.98
CA LYS A 70 -58.80 51.01 105.43
C LYS A 70 -57.99 49.71 105.43
N LEU A 71 -57.12 49.51 104.45
CA LEU A 71 -56.27 48.31 104.33
C LEU A 71 -55.07 48.34 105.29
N SER A 72 -54.54 49.52 105.64
CA SER A 72 -53.32 49.68 106.43
C SER A 72 -53.52 49.42 107.93
N VAL A 73 -54.75 49.58 108.43
CA VAL A 73 -55.10 49.21 109.80
C VAL A 73 -55.17 47.68 109.92
N PRO A 74 -54.56 47.05 110.94
CA PRO A 74 -54.66 45.61 111.15
C PRO A 74 -56.13 45.17 111.19
N PRO A 75 -56.56 44.20 110.37
CA PRO A 75 -57.96 43.81 110.33
C PRO A 75 -58.32 43.14 111.65
N THR A 76 -59.06 43.86 112.49
CA THR A 76 -59.58 43.34 113.77
C THR A 76 -60.91 42.61 113.62
N THR A 77 -61.44 42.52 112.39
CA THR A 77 -62.72 41.89 112.05
C THR A 77 -62.54 40.79 110.99
N ALA A 78 -63.36 39.73 111.05
CA ALA A 78 -63.33 38.62 110.08
C ALA A 78 -63.63 39.05 108.64
N GLN A 79 -64.45 40.09 108.47
CA GLN A 79 -64.77 40.67 107.16
C GLN A 79 -63.55 41.32 106.51
N GLY A 80 -62.78 42.13 107.25
CA GLY A 80 -61.57 42.78 106.72
C GLY A 80 -60.45 41.79 106.39
N MET A 81 -60.35 40.68 107.13
CA MET A 81 -59.44 39.58 106.76
C MET A 81 -59.87 38.89 105.46
N SER A 82 -61.18 38.69 105.25
CA SER A 82 -61.72 38.05 104.04
C SER A 82 -61.54 38.93 102.79
N GLU A 83 -61.74 40.25 102.91
CA GLU A 83 -61.52 41.23 101.83
C GLU A 83 -60.04 41.37 101.45
N ARG A 84 -59.11 41.27 102.41
CA ARG A 84 -57.68 41.24 102.11
C ARG A 84 -57.27 39.94 101.42
N LEU A 85 -57.83 38.80 101.86
CA LEU A 85 -57.56 37.50 101.24
C LEU A 85 -58.06 37.46 99.80
N SER A 86 -59.25 38.00 99.51
CA SER A 86 -59.78 38.06 98.14
C SER A 86 -58.89 38.92 97.24
N ARG A 87 -58.42 40.09 97.70
CA ARG A 87 -57.46 40.92 96.94
C ARG A 87 -56.13 40.23 96.73
N MET A 88 -55.60 39.52 97.74
CA MET A 88 -54.34 38.80 97.61
C MET A 88 -54.46 37.64 96.59
N LEU A 89 -55.60 36.94 96.59
CA LEU A 89 -55.91 35.92 95.59
C LEU A 89 -56.11 36.51 94.19
N GLN A 90 -56.77 37.66 94.09
CA GLN A 90 -56.92 38.40 92.83
C GLN A 90 -55.53 38.77 92.27
N LEU A 91 -54.68 39.40 93.09
CA LEU A 91 -53.35 39.82 92.69
C LEU A 91 -52.46 38.62 92.32
N ALA A 92 -52.52 37.53 93.08
CA ALA A 92 -51.80 36.30 92.73
C ALA A 92 -52.33 35.65 91.43
N SER A 93 -53.63 35.75 91.16
CA SER A 93 -54.23 35.27 89.90
C SER A 93 -53.81 36.14 88.71
N ASP A 94 -53.76 37.45 88.90
CA ASP A 94 -53.31 38.41 87.89
C ASP A 94 -51.82 38.19 87.59
N GLU A 95 -50.97 38.08 88.61
CA GLU A 95 -49.53 37.80 88.48
C GLU A 95 -49.28 36.42 87.83
N ALA A 96 -50.05 35.39 88.20
CA ALA A 96 -49.97 34.09 87.54
C ALA A 96 -50.42 34.12 86.07
N SER A 97 -51.34 35.02 85.72
CA SER A 97 -51.78 35.22 84.33
C SER A 97 -50.74 35.96 83.52
N GLU A 98 -50.09 36.97 84.11
CA GLU A 98 -48.98 37.71 83.53
C GLU A 98 -47.77 36.79 83.29
N MET A 99 -47.35 36.00 84.29
CA MET A 99 -46.26 35.03 84.13
C MET A 99 -46.54 34.01 83.02
N ARG A 100 -47.79 33.55 82.87
CA ARG A 100 -48.17 32.65 81.77
C ARG A 100 -48.12 33.34 80.42
N ALA A 101 -48.55 34.60 80.34
CA ALA A 101 -48.51 35.37 79.11
C ALA A 101 -47.06 35.63 78.68
N GLU A 102 -46.19 36.02 79.61
CA GLU A 102 -44.77 36.24 79.37
C GLU A 102 -44.06 34.95 78.94
N ALA A 103 -44.26 33.84 79.66
CA ALA A 103 -43.68 32.56 79.29
C ALA A 103 -44.17 32.05 77.91
N SER A 104 -45.42 32.31 77.56
CA SER A 104 -45.95 32.00 76.21
C SER A 104 -45.28 32.86 75.14
N ALA A 105 -45.10 34.16 75.40
CA ALA A 105 -44.46 35.07 74.47
C ALA A 105 -42.98 34.70 74.24
N GLU A 106 -42.24 34.39 75.31
CA GLU A 106 -40.85 33.93 75.23
C GLU A 106 -40.72 32.60 74.47
N ALA A 107 -41.66 31.67 74.71
CA ALA A 107 -41.70 30.40 73.98
C ALA A 107 -41.98 30.60 72.48
N ASP A 108 -42.91 31.49 72.13
CA ASP A 108 -43.22 31.84 70.74
C ASP A 108 -42.05 32.54 70.05
N GLU A 109 -41.36 33.45 70.74
CA GLU A 109 -40.15 34.09 70.25
C GLU A 109 -39.04 33.08 69.99
N THR A 110 -38.77 32.21 70.97
CA THR A 110 -37.75 31.15 70.85
C THR A 110 -38.08 30.20 69.69
N LEU A 111 -39.35 29.81 69.54
CA LEU A 111 -39.80 28.98 68.41
C LEU A 111 -39.67 29.70 67.08
N SER A 112 -39.94 31.00 67.03
CA SER A 112 -39.78 31.82 65.84
C SER A 112 -38.32 31.88 65.40
N ILE A 113 -37.40 32.18 66.33
CA ILE A 113 -35.96 32.22 66.08
C ILE A 113 -35.47 30.84 65.61
N ALA A 114 -35.82 29.76 66.33
CA ALA A 114 -35.40 28.42 65.96
C ALA A 114 -35.92 27.99 64.56
N ARG A 115 -37.14 28.41 64.19
CA ARG A 115 -37.69 28.18 62.85
C ARG A 115 -36.96 28.96 61.78
N GLN A 116 -36.62 30.22 62.05
CA GLN A 116 -35.87 31.06 61.13
C GLN A 116 -34.46 30.49 60.91
N GLU A 117 -33.74 30.16 61.98
CA GLU A 117 -32.42 29.54 61.90
C GLU A 117 -32.45 28.20 61.15
N ALA A 118 -33.46 27.36 61.40
CA ALA A 118 -33.63 26.11 60.67
C ALA A 118 -33.93 26.31 59.18
N ALA A 119 -34.70 27.35 58.83
CA ALA A 119 -34.97 27.71 57.44
C ALA A 119 -33.69 28.21 56.74
N ASP A 120 -32.93 29.07 57.39
CA ASP A 120 -31.68 29.62 56.86
C ASP A 120 -30.62 28.53 56.69
N MET A 121 -30.50 27.62 57.66
CA MET A 121 -29.61 26.46 57.58
C MET A 121 -29.99 25.55 56.39
N ARG A 122 -31.28 25.28 56.18
CA ARG A 122 -31.76 24.47 55.04
C ARG A 122 -31.50 25.18 53.70
N ALA A 123 -31.74 26.48 53.63
CA ALA A 123 -31.50 27.27 52.43
C ALA A 123 -30.01 27.27 52.07
N SER A 124 -29.14 27.52 53.05
CA SER A 124 -27.68 27.48 52.88
C SER A 124 -27.21 26.09 52.43
N ALA A 125 -27.64 25.02 53.11
CA ALA A 125 -27.27 23.65 52.75
C ALA A 125 -27.76 23.26 51.34
N SER A 126 -28.94 23.70 50.93
CA SER A 126 -29.45 23.49 49.58
C SER A 126 -28.62 24.24 48.53
N ALA A 127 -28.27 25.50 48.79
CA ALA A 127 -27.44 26.31 47.90
C ALA A 127 -26.03 25.71 47.73
N ASP A 128 -25.41 25.25 48.82
CA ASP A 128 -24.14 24.54 48.76
C ASP A 128 -24.24 23.21 48.00
N ALA A 129 -25.29 22.43 48.24
CA ALA A 129 -25.52 21.18 47.50
C ALA A 129 -25.74 21.42 46.01
N GLU A 130 -26.42 22.52 45.61
CA GLU A 130 -26.56 22.92 44.22
C GLU A 130 -25.23 23.37 43.60
N ARG A 131 -24.46 24.19 44.33
CA ARG A 131 -23.13 24.63 43.90
C ARG A 131 -22.20 23.45 43.67
N VAL A 132 -22.06 22.54 44.64
CA VAL A 132 -21.23 21.35 44.52
C VAL A 132 -21.68 20.45 43.37
N ARG A 133 -22.99 20.25 43.19
CA ARG A 133 -23.53 19.49 42.05
C ARG A 133 -23.23 20.18 40.71
N GLY A 134 -23.34 21.50 40.63
CA GLY A 134 -23.04 22.28 39.43
C GLY A 134 -21.56 22.22 39.05
N GLU A 135 -20.68 22.39 40.03
CA GLU A 135 -19.22 22.26 39.88
C GLU A 135 -18.86 20.84 39.42
N ALA A 136 -19.38 19.81 40.08
CA ALA A 136 -19.14 18.41 39.74
C ALA A 136 -19.61 18.07 38.32
N ARG A 137 -20.80 18.55 37.90
CA ARG A 137 -21.29 18.38 36.53
C ARG A 137 -20.40 19.05 35.50
N THR A 138 -19.92 20.26 35.79
CA THR A 138 -19.02 21.01 34.90
C THR A 138 -17.67 20.31 34.77
N ALA A 139 -17.10 19.84 35.88
CA ALA A 139 -15.86 19.08 35.90
C ALA A 139 -16.00 17.74 35.15
N ALA A 140 -17.09 17.00 35.38
CA ALA A 140 -17.37 15.76 34.68
C ALA A 140 -17.50 15.97 33.16
N LYS A 141 -18.21 17.03 32.73
CA LYS A 141 -18.34 17.38 31.31
C LYS A 141 -16.97 17.68 30.69
N LYS A 142 -16.14 18.52 31.34
CA LYS A 142 -14.79 18.83 30.87
C LYS A 142 -13.94 17.56 30.72
N LEU A 143 -13.97 16.66 31.70
CA LEU A 143 -13.22 15.41 31.65
C LEU A 143 -13.67 14.53 30.47
N VAL A 144 -14.98 14.41 30.24
CA VAL A 144 -15.53 13.67 29.10
C VAL A 144 -15.11 14.31 27.78
N ASP A 145 -15.21 15.63 27.65
CA ASP A 145 -14.82 16.37 26.44
C ASP A 145 -13.31 16.21 26.15
N GLU A 146 -12.46 16.32 27.17
CA GLU A 146 -11.01 16.09 27.08
C GLU A 146 -10.66 14.64 26.75
N ALA A 147 -11.36 13.66 27.33
CA ALA A 147 -11.17 12.26 27.02
C ALA A 147 -11.58 11.96 25.57
N ALA A 148 -12.69 12.53 25.10
CA ALA A 148 -13.14 12.40 23.72
C ALA A 148 -12.17 13.07 22.74
N ALA A 149 -11.58 14.23 23.09
CA ALA A 149 -10.57 14.90 22.30
C ALA A 149 -9.28 14.06 22.21
N ARG A 150 -8.79 13.54 23.35
CA ARG A 150 -7.64 12.63 23.39
C ARG A 150 -7.87 11.35 22.59
N ALA A 151 -9.06 10.76 22.69
CA ALA A 151 -9.41 9.57 21.91
C ALA A 151 -9.44 9.84 20.40
N ARG A 152 -9.92 11.01 19.97
CA ARG A 152 -9.84 11.43 18.55
C ARG A 152 -8.40 11.59 18.09
N GLN A 153 -7.60 12.31 18.87
CA GLN A 153 -6.19 12.53 18.55
C GLN A 153 -5.43 11.20 18.42
N VAL A 154 -5.63 10.26 19.34
CA VAL A 154 -4.99 8.92 19.27
C VAL A 154 -5.44 8.15 18.03
N LYS A 155 -6.72 8.23 17.65
CA LYS A 155 -7.20 7.59 16.42
C LYS A 155 -6.60 8.22 15.17
N GLU A 156 -6.52 9.54 15.11
CA GLU A 156 -5.92 10.27 14.00
C GLU A 156 -4.43 9.96 13.87
N THR A 157 -3.67 9.95 14.97
CA THR A 157 -2.24 9.60 14.93
C THR A 157 -2.03 8.13 14.58
N ALA A 158 -2.86 7.21 15.08
CA ALA A 158 -2.81 5.81 14.70
C ALA A 158 -3.07 5.62 13.20
N ALA A 159 -4.10 6.27 12.66
CA ALA A 159 -4.42 6.22 11.23
C ALA A 159 -3.32 6.84 10.36
N ALA A 160 -2.72 7.96 10.80
CA ALA A 160 -1.59 8.58 10.12
C ALA A 160 -0.36 7.64 10.09
N ASN A 161 -0.02 7.03 11.22
CA ASN A 161 1.08 6.07 11.33
C ASN A 161 0.83 4.81 10.48
N GLU A 162 -0.42 4.31 10.45
CA GLU A 162 -0.80 3.17 9.61
C GLU A 162 -0.65 3.49 8.12
N SER A 163 -1.11 4.67 7.70
CA SER A 163 -0.96 5.15 6.32
C SER A 163 0.52 5.33 5.94
N GLU A 164 1.32 5.91 6.82
CA GLU A 164 2.76 6.07 6.61
C GLU A 164 3.47 4.70 6.53
N SER A 165 3.13 3.77 7.42
CA SER A 165 3.69 2.42 7.40
C SER A 165 3.31 1.67 6.12
N ALA A 166 2.04 1.73 5.70
CA ALA A 166 1.58 1.13 4.46
C ALA A 166 2.31 1.72 3.24
N ARG A 167 2.53 3.04 3.22
CA ARG A 167 3.30 3.72 2.18
C ARG A 167 4.76 3.26 2.16
N LEU A 168 5.41 3.15 3.33
CA LEU A 168 6.79 2.67 3.42
C LEU A 168 6.93 1.22 2.97
N ILE A 169 5.97 0.36 3.31
CA ILE A 169 5.91 -1.03 2.84
C ILE A 169 5.73 -1.07 1.32
N ALA A 170 4.81 -0.29 0.76
CA ALA A 170 4.58 -0.20 -0.67
C ALA A 170 5.83 0.32 -1.41
N GLU A 171 6.51 1.33 -0.87
CA GLU A 171 7.75 1.86 -1.45
C GLU A 171 8.88 0.84 -1.41
N ARG A 172 9.06 0.13 -0.29
CA ARG A 172 10.08 -0.92 -0.15
C ARG A 172 9.83 -2.11 -1.06
N THR A 173 8.58 -2.56 -1.15
CA THR A 173 8.19 -3.67 -2.04
C THR A 173 8.40 -3.30 -3.51
N ALA A 174 7.96 -2.11 -3.94
CA ALA A 174 8.21 -1.63 -5.29
C ALA A 174 9.71 -1.48 -5.60
N ALA A 175 10.52 -1.00 -4.66
CA ALA A 175 11.97 -0.92 -4.82
C ALA A 175 12.62 -2.32 -4.94
N MET A 176 12.19 -3.28 -4.12
CA MET A 176 12.66 -4.66 -4.20
C MET A 176 12.27 -5.34 -5.53
N GLU A 177 11.05 -5.14 -6.01
CA GLU A 177 10.59 -5.63 -7.31
C GLU A 177 11.38 -5.00 -8.47
N ALA A 178 11.65 -3.70 -8.40
CA ALA A 178 12.46 -3.00 -9.39
C ALA A 178 13.91 -3.53 -9.42
N GLU A 179 14.53 -3.78 -8.28
CA GLU A 179 15.87 -4.37 -8.21
C GLU A 179 15.87 -5.85 -8.65
N HIS A 180 14.84 -6.62 -8.27
CA HIS A 180 14.70 -8.00 -8.72
C HIS A 180 14.52 -8.10 -10.23
N THR A 181 13.66 -7.26 -10.82
CA THR A 181 13.47 -7.23 -12.28
C THR A 181 14.74 -6.82 -13.01
N LYS A 182 15.47 -5.80 -12.52
CA LYS A 182 16.79 -5.44 -13.07
C LYS A 182 17.78 -6.60 -13.04
N THR A 183 17.92 -7.27 -11.89
CA THR A 183 18.85 -8.40 -11.75
C THR A 183 18.45 -9.58 -12.65
N MET A 184 17.16 -9.90 -12.74
CA MET A 184 16.65 -10.96 -13.63
C MET A 184 16.84 -10.62 -15.11
N THR A 185 16.60 -9.37 -15.52
CA THR A 185 16.85 -8.94 -16.91
C THR A 185 18.34 -9.03 -17.25
N ALA A 186 19.23 -8.54 -16.37
CA ALA A 186 20.67 -8.66 -16.55
C ALA A 186 21.13 -10.12 -16.63
N ALA A 187 20.62 -11.01 -15.77
CA ALA A 187 20.94 -12.43 -15.81
C ALA A 187 20.42 -13.12 -17.08
N ASN A 188 19.21 -12.79 -17.53
CA ASN A 188 18.67 -13.31 -18.80
C ASN A 188 19.45 -12.81 -20.01
N ASP A 189 19.85 -11.55 -20.03
CA ASP A 189 20.67 -10.98 -21.10
C ASP A 189 22.05 -11.65 -21.15
N GLU A 190 22.66 -11.92 -20.00
CA GLU A 190 23.92 -12.65 -19.93
C GLU A 190 23.77 -14.12 -20.36
N ALA A 191 22.71 -14.80 -19.93
CA ALA A 191 22.40 -16.16 -20.39
C ALA A 191 22.20 -16.20 -21.91
N ARG A 192 21.50 -15.21 -22.49
CA ARG A 192 21.33 -15.08 -23.94
C ARG A 192 22.68 -14.90 -24.64
N ARG A 193 23.55 -14.02 -24.14
CA ARG A 193 24.90 -13.83 -24.70
C ARG A 193 25.72 -15.12 -24.70
N ILE A 194 25.67 -15.89 -23.61
CA ILE A 194 26.38 -17.18 -23.51
C ILE A 194 25.83 -18.17 -24.54
N VAL A 195 24.51 -18.28 -24.66
CA VAL A 195 23.87 -19.18 -25.65
C VAL A 195 24.19 -18.76 -27.08
N ASP A 196 24.13 -17.47 -27.39
CA ASP A 196 24.44 -16.95 -28.72
C ASP A 196 25.92 -17.16 -29.07
N LYS A 197 26.82 -16.93 -28.11
CA LYS A 197 28.24 -17.25 -28.25
C LYS A 197 28.47 -18.74 -28.51
N ALA A 198 27.88 -19.61 -27.68
CA ALA A 198 27.98 -21.06 -27.86
C ALA A 198 27.42 -21.50 -29.22
N ARG A 199 26.30 -20.92 -29.68
CA ARG A 199 25.74 -21.17 -31.02
C ARG A 199 26.69 -20.74 -32.13
N SER A 200 27.34 -19.58 -32.01
CA SER A 200 28.32 -19.12 -32.98
C SER A 200 29.54 -20.05 -33.05
N GLU A 201 30.06 -20.47 -31.90
CA GLU A 201 31.18 -21.42 -31.81
C GLU A 201 30.79 -22.80 -32.40
N MET A 202 29.58 -23.28 -32.12
CA MET A 202 29.06 -24.51 -32.74
C MET A 202 28.95 -24.38 -34.26
N ALA A 203 28.43 -23.26 -34.78
CA ALA A 203 28.32 -23.03 -36.21
C ALA A 203 29.69 -22.92 -36.88
N GLU A 204 30.68 -22.32 -36.23
CA GLU A 204 32.07 -22.28 -36.69
C GLU A 204 32.68 -23.68 -36.76
N LEU A 205 32.53 -24.50 -35.70
CA LEU A 205 32.99 -25.89 -35.68
C LEU A 205 32.29 -26.76 -36.73
N GLU A 206 30.99 -26.57 -36.92
CA GLU A 206 30.23 -27.24 -37.98
C GLU A 206 30.73 -26.82 -39.37
N ALA A 207 31.03 -25.54 -39.58
CA ALA A 207 31.58 -25.04 -40.84
C ALA A 207 33.00 -25.58 -41.11
N VAL A 208 33.87 -25.63 -40.09
CA VAL A 208 35.21 -26.22 -40.19
C VAL A 208 35.10 -27.71 -40.50
N SER A 209 34.32 -28.47 -39.73
CA SER A 209 34.14 -29.90 -39.99
C SER A 209 33.46 -30.18 -41.33
N ALA A 210 32.57 -29.30 -41.82
CA ALA A 210 31.98 -29.41 -43.15
C ALA A 210 33.01 -29.16 -44.26
N ARG A 211 33.92 -28.18 -44.07
CA ARG A 211 35.05 -27.93 -44.97
C ARG A 211 36.03 -29.10 -44.99
N GLU A 212 36.36 -29.66 -43.83
CA GLU A 212 37.21 -30.86 -43.73
C GLU A 212 36.57 -32.05 -44.44
N ARG A 213 35.28 -32.34 -44.15
CA ARG A 213 34.52 -33.39 -44.85
C ARG A 213 34.44 -33.14 -46.36
N ALA A 214 34.34 -31.88 -46.81
CA ALA A 214 34.34 -31.55 -48.23
C ALA A 214 35.72 -31.77 -48.87
N ALA A 215 36.79 -31.36 -48.21
CA ALA A 215 38.16 -31.58 -48.66
C ALA A 215 38.52 -33.07 -48.68
N GLU A 216 38.08 -33.86 -47.70
CA GLU A 216 38.23 -35.32 -47.71
C GLU A 216 37.48 -35.96 -48.86
N ARG A 217 36.23 -35.53 -49.12
CA ARG A 217 35.47 -36.00 -50.29
C ARG A 217 36.17 -35.66 -51.60
N GLU A 218 36.66 -34.43 -51.76
CA GLU A 218 37.39 -34.00 -52.95
C GLU A 218 38.68 -34.82 -53.15
N ARG A 219 39.44 -35.07 -52.08
CA ARG A 219 40.62 -35.96 -52.12
C ARG A 219 40.24 -37.38 -52.52
N HIS A 220 39.19 -37.94 -51.93
CA HIS A 220 38.73 -39.29 -52.25
C HIS A 220 38.19 -39.39 -53.68
N GLU A 221 37.49 -38.36 -54.17
CA GLU A 221 37.07 -38.27 -55.58
C GLU A 221 38.26 -38.16 -56.52
N ALA A 222 39.29 -37.38 -56.18
CA ALA A 222 40.54 -37.28 -56.93
C ALA A 222 41.31 -38.62 -56.95
N GLU A 223 41.39 -39.33 -55.82
CA GLU A 223 41.98 -40.67 -55.73
C GLU A 223 41.21 -41.69 -56.59
N LEU A 224 39.88 -41.66 -56.53
CA LEU A 224 39.04 -42.50 -57.39
C LEU A 224 39.20 -42.14 -58.88
N ALA A 225 39.37 -40.86 -59.21
CA ALA A 225 39.62 -40.41 -60.57
C ALA A 225 40.98 -40.91 -61.09
N ASP A 226 42.04 -40.77 -60.28
CA ASP A 226 43.38 -41.28 -60.60
C ASP A 226 43.38 -42.82 -60.74
N GLN A 227 42.68 -43.54 -59.87
CA GLN A 227 42.47 -44.99 -60.02
C GLN A 227 41.73 -45.35 -61.31
N ARG A 228 40.68 -44.59 -61.67
CA ARG A 228 39.94 -44.79 -62.92
C ARG A 228 40.82 -44.52 -64.15
N GLU A 229 41.63 -43.47 -64.11
CA GLU A 229 42.58 -43.13 -65.17
C GLU A 229 43.61 -44.25 -65.36
N ARG A 230 44.25 -44.71 -64.27
CA ARG A 230 45.16 -45.86 -64.31
C ARG A 230 44.50 -47.13 -64.85
N ALA A 231 43.27 -47.42 -64.43
CA ALA A 231 42.52 -48.58 -64.92
C ALA A 231 42.16 -48.45 -66.41
N LEU A 232 41.87 -47.25 -66.89
CA LEU A 232 41.64 -46.97 -68.31
C LEU A 232 42.92 -47.10 -69.13
N ASP A 233 44.05 -46.60 -68.62
CA ASP A 233 45.36 -46.76 -69.25
C ASP A 233 45.81 -48.21 -69.30
N GLU A 234 45.59 -48.97 -68.22
CA GLU A 234 45.85 -50.41 -68.19
C GLU A 234 44.94 -51.16 -69.19
N ALA A 235 43.64 -50.82 -69.23
CA ALA A 235 42.71 -51.37 -70.21
C ALA A 235 43.10 -51.01 -71.66
N ALA A 236 43.61 -49.79 -71.89
CA ALA A 236 44.12 -49.35 -73.18
C ALA A 236 45.41 -50.10 -73.54
N HIS A 237 46.31 -50.34 -72.59
CA HIS A 237 47.52 -51.12 -72.77
C HIS A 237 47.21 -52.59 -73.11
N ILE A 238 46.26 -53.21 -72.40
CA ILE A 238 45.76 -54.56 -72.70
C ILE A 238 45.12 -54.61 -74.10
N ARG A 239 44.33 -53.60 -74.46
CA ARG A 239 43.74 -53.50 -75.79
C ARG A 239 44.80 -53.37 -76.88
N GLN A 240 45.82 -52.53 -76.67
CA GLN A 240 46.91 -52.31 -77.61
C GLN A 240 47.72 -53.58 -77.80
N THR A 241 48.13 -54.25 -76.72
CA THR A 241 48.84 -55.53 -76.78
C THR A 241 48.02 -56.62 -77.47
N ALA A 242 46.71 -56.68 -77.24
CA ALA A 242 45.82 -57.60 -77.95
C ALA A 242 45.74 -57.30 -79.47
N LEU A 243 45.74 -56.01 -79.86
CA LEU A 243 45.80 -55.60 -81.27
C LEU A 243 47.15 -55.94 -81.89
N ASP A 244 48.26 -55.74 -81.19
CA ASP A 244 49.60 -56.09 -81.67
C ASP A 244 49.74 -57.60 -81.88
N ILE A 245 49.23 -58.43 -80.94
CA ILE A 245 49.18 -59.89 -81.09
C ILE A 245 48.30 -60.30 -82.29
N ALA A 246 47.16 -59.63 -82.50
CA ALA A 246 46.30 -59.88 -83.64
C ALA A 246 46.98 -59.51 -84.97
N ALA A 247 47.70 -58.39 -85.00
CA ALA A 247 48.47 -57.94 -86.16
C ALA A 247 49.63 -58.89 -86.47
N GLU A 248 50.38 -59.36 -85.47
CA GLU A 248 51.41 -60.39 -85.66
C GLU A 248 50.84 -61.69 -86.22
N ARG A 249 49.69 -62.15 -85.70
CA ARG A 249 49.00 -63.34 -86.23
C ARG A 249 48.58 -63.16 -87.69
N LEU A 250 48.05 -61.98 -88.04
CA LEU A 250 47.65 -61.67 -89.41
C LEU A 250 48.87 -61.61 -90.35
N ASN A 251 49.98 -61.01 -89.91
CA ASN A 251 51.22 -60.96 -90.69
C ASN A 251 51.83 -62.35 -90.87
N ARG A 252 51.91 -63.18 -89.82
CA ARG A 252 52.33 -64.59 -89.97
C ARG A 252 51.43 -65.36 -90.93
N SER A 253 50.12 -65.15 -90.89
CA SER A 253 49.19 -65.76 -91.84
C SER A 253 49.46 -65.31 -93.29
N ARG A 254 49.74 -64.02 -93.51
CA ARG A 254 50.11 -63.49 -94.83
C ARG A 254 51.45 -64.02 -95.31
N GLU A 255 52.45 -64.11 -94.44
CA GLU A 255 53.76 -64.70 -94.76
C GLU A 255 53.63 -66.18 -95.13
N MET A 256 52.83 -66.95 -94.39
CA MET A 256 52.52 -68.34 -94.72
C MET A 256 51.79 -68.46 -96.06
N ALA A 257 50.85 -67.58 -96.36
CA ALA A 257 50.15 -67.55 -97.65
C ALA A 257 51.11 -67.21 -98.82
N GLN A 258 52.02 -66.25 -98.64
CA GLN A 258 53.04 -65.92 -99.63
C GLN A 258 54.07 -67.04 -99.83
N ALA A 259 54.46 -67.74 -98.77
CA ALA A 259 55.34 -68.90 -98.86
C ALA A 259 54.68 -70.07 -99.63
N ALA A 260 53.38 -70.31 -99.42
CA ALA A 260 52.61 -71.29 -100.19
C ALA A 260 52.51 -70.92 -101.68
N ASP A 261 52.37 -69.64 -102.01
CA ASP A 261 52.31 -69.19 -103.41
C ASP A 261 53.68 -69.31 -104.11
N ARG A 262 54.79 -69.05 -103.41
CA ARG A 262 56.15 -69.25 -103.94
C ARG A 262 56.45 -70.72 -104.25
N THR A 263 56.11 -71.63 -103.33
CA THR A 263 56.26 -73.07 -103.56
C THR A 263 55.41 -73.54 -104.75
N ARG A 264 54.21 -72.98 -104.93
CA ARG A 264 53.38 -73.25 -106.12
C ARG A 264 54.06 -72.81 -107.43
N GLN A 265 54.70 -71.65 -107.45
CA GLN A 265 55.43 -71.14 -108.61
C GLN A 265 56.70 -71.94 -108.91
N GLU A 266 57.43 -72.38 -107.89
CA GLU A 266 58.63 -73.23 -108.03
C GLU A 266 58.29 -74.62 -108.62
N ILE A 267 57.18 -75.22 -108.21
CA ILE A 267 56.70 -76.49 -108.78
C ILE A 267 56.32 -76.31 -110.27
N ALA A 268 55.65 -75.21 -110.61
CA ALA A 268 55.31 -74.90 -112.00
C ALA A 268 56.55 -74.67 -112.88
N ALA A 269 57.58 -74.00 -112.35
CA ALA A 269 58.84 -73.78 -113.04
C ALA A 269 59.63 -75.08 -113.27
N ASN A 270 59.69 -75.98 -112.27
CA ASN A 270 60.35 -77.28 -112.40
C ASN A 270 59.67 -78.20 -113.43
N LEU A 271 58.34 -78.17 -113.54
CA LEU A 271 57.61 -78.90 -114.58
C LEU A 271 57.88 -78.36 -115.99
N ALA A 272 58.06 -77.04 -116.15
CA ALA A 272 58.47 -76.44 -117.41
C ALA A 272 59.91 -76.82 -117.81
N GLN A 273 60.83 -76.87 -116.84
CA GLN A 273 62.23 -77.26 -117.06
C GLN A 273 62.39 -78.74 -117.45
N LEU A 274 61.54 -79.63 -116.91
CA LEU A 274 61.50 -81.04 -117.33
C LEU A 274 60.98 -81.20 -118.76
N ARG A 275 60.08 -80.33 -119.22
CA ARG A 275 59.57 -80.33 -120.59
C ARG A 275 60.64 -79.94 -121.62
N ASP A 276 61.43 -78.91 -121.34
CA ASP A 276 62.49 -78.45 -122.25
C ASP A 276 63.64 -79.47 -122.37
N LYS A 277 64.00 -80.17 -121.28
CA LYS A 277 65.04 -81.21 -121.32
C LYS A 277 64.64 -82.46 -122.12
N LEU A 278 63.35 -82.69 -122.37
CA LEU A 278 62.86 -83.81 -123.19
C LEU A 278 62.83 -83.50 -124.69
N SER A 279 62.91 -82.23 -125.10
CA SER A 279 62.89 -81.83 -126.52
C SER A 279 64.24 -81.80 -127.23
N GLU A 280 65.37 -81.94 -126.51
CA GLU A 280 66.73 -81.86 -127.08
C GLU A 280 67.38 -83.23 -127.42
N LEU A 281 66.62 -84.32 -127.36
CA LEU A 281 67.13 -85.70 -127.40
C LEU A 281 67.54 -86.34 -128.76
N PRO A 282 67.24 -85.83 -129.99
CA PRO A 282 67.61 -86.52 -131.23
C PRO A 282 68.71 -85.84 -132.07
N GLY A 283 69.84 -85.42 -131.46
CA GLY A 283 70.97 -84.80 -132.20
C GLY A 283 72.40 -85.13 -131.73
N LEU A 284 72.60 -85.75 -130.57
CA LEU A 284 73.93 -86.02 -129.98
C LEU A 284 74.34 -87.51 -129.96
N LEU A 285 73.64 -88.38 -130.71
CA LEU A 285 73.89 -89.83 -130.79
C LEU A 285 74.65 -90.24 -132.07
N ALA A 286 75.81 -89.65 -132.36
CA ALA A 286 76.71 -90.15 -133.40
C ALA A 286 78.19 -89.86 -133.10
N GLN A 287 78.82 -90.71 -132.29
CA GLN A 287 80.13 -91.35 -132.55
C GLN A 287 80.48 -92.35 -131.43
N PRO A 288 81.31 -93.39 -131.73
CA PRO A 288 81.29 -94.71 -131.08
C PRO A 288 82.63 -95.14 -130.44
N GLU A 289 82.69 -96.40 -129.99
CA GLU A 289 83.76 -97.22 -129.35
C GLU A 289 83.60 -97.40 -127.83
N ASP A 290 83.11 -98.57 -127.36
CA ASP A 290 83.80 -99.86 -127.08
C ASP A 290 84.65 -99.81 -125.79
N SER A 291 84.17 -100.41 -124.68
CA SER A 291 84.65 -101.69 -124.07
C SER A 291 85.03 -101.36 -122.61
N ASP A 292 84.88 -102.14 -121.53
CA ASP A 292 84.78 -103.56 -121.25
C ASP A 292 84.29 -103.76 -119.78
N TYR A 293 83.58 -104.86 -119.51
CA TYR A 293 83.66 -105.84 -118.38
C TYR A 293 84.27 -105.43 -117.01
N SER A 294 83.91 -105.96 -115.83
CA SER A 294 83.54 -107.33 -115.39
C SER A 294 83.03 -107.28 -113.92
N LEU A 295 81.99 -108.03 -113.55
CA LEU A 295 81.95 -109.28 -112.72
C LEU A 295 82.56 -109.29 -111.30
N LEU A 296 81.80 -109.96 -110.42
CA LEU A 296 82.12 -110.85 -109.27
C LEU A 296 81.42 -110.38 -107.99
N SER A 297 80.49 -111.10 -107.35
CA SER A 297 80.34 -112.52 -106.97
C SER A 297 81.34 -113.03 -105.94
N ASP A 298 80.77 -113.53 -104.85
CA ASP A 298 81.24 -114.47 -103.81
C ASP A 298 82.58 -114.23 -103.13
N ALA A 299 82.53 -113.88 -101.83
CA ALA A 299 82.83 -114.81 -100.74
C ALA A 299 82.87 -114.10 -99.37
N GLU A 300 82.39 -114.83 -98.36
CA GLU A 300 82.74 -114.74 -96.92
C GLU A 300 82.10 -113.61 -96.10
N ASP A 301 81.01 -113.86 -95.37
CA ASP A 301 80.86 -114.64 -94.12
C ASP A 301 81.60 -114.08 -92.90
N LEU A 302 80.77 -113.77 -91.89
CA LEU A 302 80.98 -113.87 -90.44
C LEU A 302 82.43 -113.75 -89.91
N ASP A 303 82.61 -112.75 -89.03
CA ASP A 303 83.77 -112.56 -88.15
C ASP A 303 85.01 -111.82 -88.71
N LEU A 304 84.76 -110.76 -89.50
CA LEU A 304 85.46 -109.48 -89.35
C LEU A 304 84.62 -108.46 -88.56
N LEU A 305 84.03 -109.00 -87.49
CA LEU A 305 84.21 -108.49 -86.14
C LEU A 305 85.45 -107.60 -86.01
N ASN A 306 85.24 -106.46 -85.36
CA ASN A 306 86.25 -105.79 -84.57
C ASN A 306 87.51 -105.28 -85.29
N ARG A 307 87.56 -103.94 -85.38
CA ARG A 307 88.73 -103.05 -85.55
C ARG A 307 88.93 -102.52 -86.97
N LYS A 308 88.12 -101.53 -87.35
CA LYS A 308 88.43 -100.10 -87.10
C LYS A 308 87.12 -99.32 -86.91
N LEU A 309 86.67 -99.15 -85.66
CA LEU A 309 86.99 -98.01 -84.77
C LEU A 309 86.28 -96.74 -85.28
N SER A 310 85.13 -96.32 -84.74
CA SER A 310 84.93 -95.78 -83.37
C SER A 310 85.92 -94.65 -83.02
N PRO A 311 85.53 -93.65 -82.20
CA PRO A 311 84.43 -93.69 -81.24
C PRO A 311 83.52 -92.42 -81.35
N GLN A 312 82.37 -92.24 -80.70
CA GLN A 312 81.96 -92.57 -79.34
C GLN A 312 80.42 -92.56 -79.23
N ALA A 313 79.81 -93.71 -78.90
CA ALA A 313 79.04 -93.75 -77.67
C ALA A 313 79.95 -94.42 -76.64
N ARG A 314 80.66 -93.59 -75.87
CA ARG A 314 81.07 -93.92 -74.51
C ARG A 314 80.32 -92.96 -73.61
N THR A 315 79.26 -93.49 -73.02
CA THR A 315 78.84 -93.16 -71.66
C THR A 315 80.04 -93.08 -70.74
N ASN A 316 80.00 -92.13 -69.80
CA ASN A 316 80.64 -92.19 -68.48
C ASN A 316 82.14 -92.58 -68.51
N ALA A 317 82.81 -92.69 -67.37
CA ALA A 317 83.21 -94.03 -66.92
C ALA A 317 83.37 -95.08 -68.04
#